data_AF-A0AA35XT80-F1
#
_entry.id   AF-A0AA35XT80-F1
#
_cell.length_a   1.000
_cell.length_b   1.000
_cell.length_c   1.000
_cell.angle_alpha   90.00
_cell.angle_beta   90.00
_cell.angle_gamma   90.00
#
_symmetry.space_group_name_H-M   'P 1'
#
loop_
_entity.id
_entity.type
_entity.pdbx_description
1 polymer ?
#
loop_
_entity_poly.entity_id
_entity_poly.type
_entity_poly.pdbx_seq_one_letter_code
_entity_poly.pdbx_strand_id
1 'polypeptide(L)' 'MNTVQAIPLFSQAFQDVSSYIASIRAPYTLQDIQGFNTAYKRAYPSLSREEKRRIEAFVDTMIERVAQKELASKIFGVV' A
#
# COMPACT_ATOMS: atom_id res chain seq x y z
N MET A 1 21.51 5.64 32.49
CA MET A 1 21.45 5.48 31.03
C MET A 1 20.00 5.68 30.61
N ASN A 2 19.64 6.82 30.03
CA ASN A 2 18.29 7.04 29.51
C ASN A 2 18.20 6.34 28.15
N THR A 3 17.47 5.23 28.08
CA THR A 3 17.11 4.58 26.82
C THR A 3 16.13 5.49 26.08
N VAL A 4 16.61 6.19 25.06
CA VAL A 4 15.76 6.86 24.08
C VAL A 4 15.01 5.75 23.35
N GLN A 5 13.72 5.57 23.69
CA GLN A 5 12.85 4.69 22.91
C GLN A 5 12.69 5.33 21.53
N ALA A 6 13.27 4.72 20.51
CA ALA A 6 13.07 5.12 19.13
C ALA A 6 11.58 4.92 18.81
N ILE A 7 10.83 6.02 18.70
CA ILE A 7 9.45 5.96 18.21
C ILE A 7 9.55 5.62 16.73
N PRO A 8 9.00 4.49 16.27
CA PRO A 8 9.04 4.15 14.85
C PRO A 8 8.32 5.23 14.05
N LEU A 9 8.96 5.69 12.96
CA LEU A 9 8.46 6.78 12.11
C LEU A 9 7.13 6.42 11.43
N PHE A 10 6.86 5.11 11.28
CA PHE A 10 5.66 4.56 10.67
C PHE A 10 5.05 3.46 11.53
N SER A 11 3.73 3.35 11.47
CA SER A 11 2.94 2.32 12.15
C SER A 11 3.27 0.91 11.61
N GLN A 12 3.04 -0.11 12.44
CA GLN A 12 3.17 -1.51 11.99
C GLN A 12 2.25 -1.79 10.79
N ALA A 13 1.04 -1.23 10.80
CA ALA A 13 0.08 -1.39 9.71
C ALA A 13 0.62 -0.83 8.38
N PHE A 14 1.34 0.29 8.41
CA PHE A 14 2.02 0.82 7.23
C PHE A 14 3.17 -0.07 6.77
N GLN A 15 3.95 -0.62 7.70
CA GLN A 15 5.05 -1.54 7.37
C GLN A 15 4.54 -2.83 6.71
N ASP A 16 3.40 -3.37 7.17
CA ASP A 16 2.81 -4.57 6.60
C ASP A 16 2.38 -4.35 5.13
N VAL A 17 1.72 -3.21 4.84
CA VAL A 17 1.35 -2.85 3.46
C VAL A 17 2.60 -2.56 2.62
N SER A 18 3.57 -1.84 3.16
CA SER A 18 4.81 -1.51 2.46
C SER A 18 5.63 -2.75 2.11
N SER A 19 5.63 -3.76 2.99
CA SER A 19 6.29 -5.05 2.76
C SER A 19 5.62 -5.80 1.61
N TYR A 20 4.29 -5.78 1.55
CA TYR A 20 3.56 -6.35 0.43
C TYR A 20 3.89 -5.62 -0.89
N ILE A 21 3.84 -4.28 -0.88
CA ILE A 21 4.20 -3.44 -2.03
C ILE A 21 5.60 -3.78 -2.55
N ALA A 22 6.58 -3.94 -1.66
CA ALA A 22 7.96 -4.28 -2.03
C ALA A 22 8.12 -5.70 -2.61
N SER A 23 7.17 -6.61 -2.33
CA SER A 23 7.21 -8.00 -2.81
C SER A 23 6.66 -8.18 -4.22
N ILE A 24 5.83 -7.26 -4.70
CA ILE A 24 5.19 -7.33 -6.02
C ILE A 24 5.96 -6.51 -7.05
N ARG A 25 5.85 -6.87 -8.34
CA ARG A 25 6.51 -6.16 -9.44
C ARG A 25 5.57 -5.98 -10.61
N ALA A 26 5.76 -4.89 -11.35
CA ALA A 26 5.05 -4.64 -12.59
C ALA A 26 5.47 -5.66 -13.69
N PRO A 27 4.58 -6.00 -14.64
CA PRO A 27 3.20 -5.52 -14.74
C PRO A 27 2.28 -6.15 -13.68
N TYR A 28 1.47 -5.33 -13.01
CA TYR A 28 0.65 -5.79 -11.87
C TYR A 28 -0.55 -6.61 -12.33
N THR A 29 -0.68 -7.80 -11.78
CA THR A 29 -1.75 -8.75 -12.09
C THR A 29 -2.97 -8.55 -11.19
N LEU A 30 -4.07 -9.23 -11.51
CA LEU A 30 -5.26 -9.24 -10.64
C LEU A 30 -4.92 -9.76 -9.23
N GLN A 31 -4.03 -10.74 -9.12
CA GLN A 31 -3.62 -11.30 -7.82
C GLN A 31 -2.86 -10.27 -6.99
N ASP A 32 -1.98 -9.49 -7.61
CA ASP A 32 -1.23 -8.42 -6.94
C ASP A 32 -2.18 -7.34 -6.42
N ILE A 33 -3.18 -6.97 -7.23
CA ILE A 33 -4.20 -5.98 -6.85
C ILE A 33 -5.06 -6.50 -5.70
N GLN A 34 -5.47 -7.76 -5.74
CA GLN A 34 -6.27 -8.36 -4.67
C GLN A 34 -5.50 -8.44 -3.35
N GLY A 35 -4.22 -8.83 -3.40
CA GLY A 35 -3.39 -8.85 -2.20
C GLY A 35 -3.12 -7.45 -1.66
N PHE A 36 -2.83 -6.48 -2.54
CA PHE A 36 -2.67 -5.08 -2.16
C PHE A 36 -3.95 -4.55 -1.50
N ASN A 37 -5.11 -4.74 -2.14
CA ASN A 37 -6.40 -4.30 -1.61
C ASN A 37 -6.69 -4.91 -0.25
N THR A 38 -6.36 -6.19 -0.05
CA THR A 38 -6.57 -6.89 1.23
C THR A 38 -5.69 -6.29 2.33
N ALA A 39 -4.40 -6.12 2.06
CA ALA A 39 -3.47 -5.50 2.99
C ALA A 39 -3.87 -4.05 3.31
N TYR A 40 -4.15 -3.26 2.27
CA TYR A 40 -4.46 -1.84 2.41
C TYR A 40 -5.79 -1.61 3.13
N LYS A 41 -6.86 -2.35 2.81
CA LYS A 41 -8.15 -2.26 3.53
C LYS A 41 -8.00 -2.58 5.01
N ARG A 42 -7.19 -3.58 5.36
CA ARG A 42 -6.92 -3.96 6.75
C ARG A 42 -6.17 -2.86 7.50
N ALA A 43 -5.18 -2.24 6.85
CA ALA A 43 -4.38 -1.17 7.45
C ALA A 43 -5.11 0.18 7.49
N TYR A 44 -5.96 0.49 6.50
CA TYR A 44 -6.60 1.80 6.30
C TYR A 44 -7.13 2.51 7.56
N PRO A 45 -7.87 1.85 8.49
CA PRO A 45 -8.39 2.51 9.68
C PRO A 45 -7.31 2.96 10.66
N SER A 46 -6.12 2.33 10.68
CA SER A 46 -5.03 2.64 11.61
C SER A 46 -3.94 3.53 11.01
N LEU A 47 -3.99 3.81 9.70
CA LEU A 47 -3.02 4.68 9.04
C LEU A 47 -3.28 6.16 9.34
N SER A 48 -2.20 6.89 9.62
CA SER A 48 -2.19 8.34 9.62
C SER A 48 -2.43 8.92 8.21
N ARG A 49 -2.73 10.21 8.14
CA ARG A 49 -2.93 10.92 6.86
C ARG A 49 -1.69 10.84 5.94
N GLU A 50 -0.50 10.93 6.52
CA GLU A 50 0.76 10.91 5.78
C GLU A 50 1.05 9.51 5.20
N GLU A 51 0.79 8.46 5.98
CA GLU A 51 0.91 7.07 5.54
C GLU A 51 -0.09 6.73 4.43
N LYS A 52 -1.33 7.23 4.53
CA LYS A 52 -2.33 7.10 3.47
C LYS A 52 -1.85 7.73 2.16
N ARG A 53 -1.37 8.97 2.21
CA ARG A 53 -0.81 9.66 1.04
C ARG A 53 0.33 8.90 0.38
N ARG A 54 1.21 8.27 1.17
CA ARG A 54 2.33 7.47 0.64
C ARG A 54 1.84 6.23 -0.09
N ILE A 55 0.81 5.55 0.43
CA ILE A 55 0.22 4.39 -0.24
C ILE A 55 -0.59 4.81 -1.47
N GLU A 56 -1.30 5.93 -1.41
CA GLU A 56 -2.04 6.51 -2.55
C GLU A 56 -1.09 6.87 -3.71
N ALA A 57 0.09 7.43 -3.43
CA ALA A 57 1.11 7.67 -4.48
C ALA A 57 1.59 6.37 -5.15
N PHE A 58 1.60 5.25 -4.42
CA PHE A 58 1.86 3.94 -5.01
C PHE A 58 0.67 3.45 -5.86
N VAL A 59 -0.58 3.72 -5.46
CA VAL A 59 -1.77 3.40 -6.26
C VAL A 59 -1.70 4.03 -7.64
N ASP A 60 -1.28 5.31 -7.74
CA ASP A 60 -1.07 5.97 -9.04
C ASP A 60 -0.07 5.20 -9.92
N THR A 61 1.07 4.82 -9.34
CA THR A 61 2.09 4.00 -10.05
C THR A 61 1.54 2.63 -10.44
N MET A 62 0.68 2.04 -9.60
CA MET A 62 0.07 0.74 -9.84
C MET A 62 -0.89 0.81 -11.03
N ILE A 63 -1.71 1.85 -11.11
CA ILE A 63 -2.64 2.12 -12.22
C ILE A 63 -1.90 2.21 -13.56
N GLU A 64 -0.77 2.94 -13.60
CA GLU A 64 0.01 3.10 -14.84
C GLU A 64 0.64 1.80 -15.34
N ARG A 65 0.85 0.83 -14.45
CA ARG A 65 1.64 -0.37 -14.70
C ARG A 65 0.87 -1.69 -14.51
N VAL A 66 -0.47 -1.64 -14.51
CA VAL A 66 -1.29 -2.85 -14.52
C VAL A 66 -1.08 -3.65 -15.82
N ALA A 67 -1.15 -4.98 -15.72
CA ALA A 67 -1.01 -5.87 -16.87
C ALA A 67 -2.11 -5.67 -17.93
N GLN A 68 -3.30 -5.24 -17.49
CA GLN A 68 -4.43 -4.94 -18.36
C GLN A 68 -5.12 -3.68 -17.83
N LYS A 69 -5.47 -2.74 -18.71
CA LYS A 69 -6.06 -1.44 -18.31
C LYS A 69 -7.35 -1.60 -17.49
N GLU A 70 -8.14 -2.64 -17.75
CA GLU A 70 -9.36 -2.96 -17.00
C GLU A 70 -9.11 -3.30 -15.52
N LEU A 71 -7.88 -3.63 -15.14
CA LEU A 71 -7.55 -3.94 -13.76
C LEU A 71 -7.39 -2.68 -12.90
N ALA A 72 -7.14 -1.52 -13.50
CA ALA A 72 -6.99 -0.26 -12.76
C ALA A 72 -8.24 0.08 -11.92
N SER A 73 -9.43 -0.20 -12.45
CA SER A 73 -10.71 0.02 -11.73
C SER A 73 -10.93 -0.95 -10.56
N LYS A 74 -10.10 -1.98 -10.42
CA LYS A 74 -10.18 -2.95 -9.32
C LYS A 74 -9.32 -2.55 -8.13
N ILE A 75 -8.51 -1.49 -8.22
CA ILE A 75 -7.67 -1.02 -7.13
C ILE A 75 -8.52 -0.24 -6.12
N PHE A 76 -8.40 -0.56 -4.84
CA PHE A 76 -9.15 0.10 -3.77
C PHE A 76 -8.68 1.55 -3.58
N GLY A 77 -9.64 2.49 -3.53
CA GLY A 77 -9.38 3.92 -3.41
C GLY A 77 -9.37 4.67 -4.75
N VAL A 78 -9.51 3.96 -5.86
CA VAL A 78 -9.78 4.55 -7.18
C VAL A 78 -11.29 4.81 -7.29
N VAL A 79 -11.69 6.07 -7.43
CA VAL A 79 -13.09 6.54 -7.57
C VAL A 79 -13.24 7.27 -8.90
#